data_AF-A0A1F8VU42-F1
#
_entry.id   AF-A0A1F8VU42-F1
#
_cell.length_a   1.000
_cell.length_b   1.000
_cell.length_c   1.000
_cell.angle_alpha   90.00
_cell.angle_beta   90.00
_cell.angle_gamma   90.00
#
_symmetry.space_group_name_H-M   'P 1'
#
loop_
_entity.id
_entity.type
_entity.pdbx_description
1 polymer ?
#
loop_
_entity_poly.entity_id
_entity_poly.type
_entity_poly.pdbx_seq_one_letter_code
_entity_poly.pdbx_strand_id
1 'polypeptide(L)'
;MNINLRNKGPLRAAWLLPVLLSTTMVLAQPSACEQAWAEYNDFKTRNVMEESQYPLTVQGAAVRAACGAEALPAPPWADTPPPPRVRKPKPPAPPPNPPRNP
;
A
#
# COMPACT_ATOMS: atom_id res chain seq x y z
N MET A 1 35.09 -44.38 49.62
CA MET A 1 33.66 -44.30 50.01
C MET A 1 33.68 -43.98 51.51
N ASN A 2 33.12 -42.92 52.08
CA ASN A 2 31.96 -42.07 51.78
C ASN A 2 32.19 -40.75 52.58
N ILE A 3 31.98 -39.58 52.00
CA ILE A 3 32.28 -38.28 52.65
C ILE A 3 31.03 -37.75 53.36
N ASN A 4 31.20 -37.38 54.62
CA ASN A 4 30.20 -36.97 55.60
C ASN A 4 29.45 -35.67 55.22
N LEU A 5 28.15 -35.64 55.57
CA LEU A 5 27.33 -34.43 55.65
C LEU A 5 27.94 -33.42 56.64
N ARG A 6 27.97 -32.13 56.27
CA ARG A 6 27.62 -31.06 57.22
C ARG A 6 27.28 -29.73 56.55
N ASN A 7 26.02 -29.33 56.73
CA ASN A 7 25.50 -27.97 56.63
C ASN A 7 26.35 -26.95 57.41
N LYS A 8 26.57 -25.76 56.80
CA LYS A 8 26.65 -24.43 57.44
C LYS A 8 26.85 -23.34 56.35
N GLY A 9 25.89 -22.41 56.22
CA GLY A 9 25.95 -21.25 55.29
C GLY A 9 27.04 -20.22 55.65
N PRO A 10 27.12 -19.04 54.99
CA PRO A 10 26.05 -18.03 55.09
C PRO A 10 25.80 -17.14 53.83
N LEU A 11 24.69 -16.40 53.94
CA LEU A 11 24.16 -15.30 53.12
C LEU A 11 25.21 -14.33 52.56
N ARG A 12 25.21 -14.09 51.23
CA ARG A 12 25.62 -12.81 50.62
C ARG A 12 24.84 -12.52 49.33
N ALA A 13 24.13 -11.40 49.35
CA ALA A 13 23.40 -10.81 48.24
C ALA A 13 24.32 -10.47 47.06
N ALA A 14 23.83 -10.69 45.83
CA ALA A 14 24.23 -9.92 44.65
C ALA A 14 23.24 -10.18 43.50
N TRP A 15 22.28 -9.26 43.41
CA TRP A 15 21.65 -8.76 42.18
C TRP A 15 22.25 -9.28 40.86
N LEU A 16 21.46 -10.01 40.07
CA LEU A 16 21.51 -9.89 38.62
C LEU A 16 20.08 -9.89 38.07
N LEU A 17 19.72 -8.71 37.56
CA LEU A 17 18.46 -8.38 36.92
C LEU A 17 18.08 -9.42 35.85
N PRO A 18 16.77 -9.68 35.64
CA PRO A 18 16.33 -10.36 34.42
C PRO A 18 16.80 -9.53 33.23
N VAL A 19 17.58 -10.14 32.34
CA VAL A 19 17.92 -9.55 31.05
C VAL A 19 16.62 -9.49 30.26
N LEU A 20 15.89 -8.38 30.42
CA LEU A 20 14.83 -7.98 29.52
C LEU A 20 15.52 -7.69 28.17
N LEU A 21 15.55 -8.71 27.31
CA LEU A 21 15.70 -8.51 25.86
C LEU A 21 14.54 -7.61 25.44
N SER A 22 14.76 -6.29 25.49
CA SER A 22 13.91 -5.32 24.84
C SER A 22 14.19 -5.45 23.35
N THR A 23 13.58 -6.44 22.72
CA THR A 23 13.43 -6.47 21.27
C THR A 23 12.58 -5.26 20.93
N THR A 24 13.22 -4.13 20.64
CA THR A 24 12.57 -3.04 19.94
C THR A 24 12.18 -3.61 18.57
N MET A 25 10.95 -4.12 18.45
CA MET A 25 10.29 -4.21 17.16
C MET A 25 10.21 -2.77 16.64
N VAL A 26 11.24 -2.38 15.88
CA VAL A 26 11.11 -1.30 14.92
C VAL A 26 10.06 -1.81 13.94
N LEU A 27 8.83 -1.35 14.10
CA LEU A 27 7.84 -1.35 13.03
C LEU A 27 8.45 -0.44 11.96
N ALA A 28 9.32 -1.02 11.12
CA ALA A 28 9.82 -0.37 9.94
C ALA A 28 8.57 -0.09 9.10
N GLN A 29 8.12 1.17 9.13
CA GLN A 29 7.10 1.64 8.22
C GLN A 29 7.63 1.29 6.82
N PRO A 30 6.87 0.52 6.03
CA PRO A 30 7.30 0.21 4.68
C PRO A 30 7.59 1.53 3.98
N SER A 31 8.70 1.57 3.24
CA SER A 31 9.01 2.73 2.42
C SER A 31 7.86 3.00 1.46
N ALA A 32 7.67 4.26 1.03
CA ALA A 32 6.59 4.61 0.09
C ALA A 32 6.60 3.71 -1.16
N CYS A 33 7.79 3.28 -1.59
CA CYS A 33 7.95 2.32 -2.70
C CYS A 33 7.44 0.91 -2.35
N GLU A 34 7.81 0.35 -1.18
CA GLU A 34 7.32 -0.96 -0.74
C GLU A 34 5.80 -0.97 -0.57
N GLN A 35 5.25 0.11 -0.02
CA GLN A 35 3.80 0.24 0.17
C GLN A 35 3.07 0.32 -1.18
N ALA A 36 3.59 1.09 -2.14
CA ALA A 36 3.01 1.16 -3.49
C ALA A 36 3.02 -0.21 -4.19
N TRP A 37 4.10 -0.99 -4.05
CA TRP A 37 4.16 -2.35 -4.57
C TRP A 37 3.18 -3.30 -3.91
N ALA A 38 3.00 -3.20 -2.59
CA ALA A 38 2.03 -4.00 -1.86
C ALA A 38 0.59 -3.73 -2.36
N GLU A 39 0.23 -2.45 -2.47
CA GLU A 39 -1.10 -2.03 -2.98
C GLU A 39 -1.30 -2.43 -4.45
N TYR A 40 -0.26 -2.34 -5.28
CA TYR A 40 -0.31 -2.79 -6.67
C TYR A 40 -0.53 -4.31 -6.79
N ASN A 41 0.21 -5.11 -6.02
CA ASN A 41 0.09 -6.57 -6.06
C ASN A 41 -1.24 -7.06 -5.51
N ASP A 42 -1.73 -6.41 -4.45
CA ASP A 42 -3.05 -6.68 -3.92
C ASP A 42 -4.15 -6.26 -4.92
N PHE A 43 -4.02 -5.11 -5.59
CA PHE A 43 -4.91 -4.73 -6.68
C PHE A 43 -4.94 -5.78 -7.81
N LYS A 44 -3.77 -6.31 -8.21
CA LYS A 44 -3.67 -7.40 -9.20
C LYS A 44 -4.37 -8.68 -8.76
N THR A 45 -4.35 -8.97 -7.46
CA THR A 45 -4.99 -10.17 -6.92
C THR A 45 -6.52 -10.04 -6.91
N ARG A 46 -7.02 -8.83 -6.65
CA ARG A 46 -8.47 -8.56 -6.54
C ARG A 46 -9.15 -8.30 -7.88
N ASN A 47 -8.42 -7.95 -8.92
CA ASN A 47 -8.96 -7.58 -10.23
C ASN A 47 -8.43 -8.52 -11.31
N VAL A 48 -9.30 -8.98 -12.20
CA VAL A 48 -8.88 -9.77 -13.36
C VAL A 48 -8.83 -8.86 -14.58
N MET A 49 -7.61 -8.51 -14.99
CA MET A 49 -7.31 -7.70 -16.18
C MET A 49 -6.15 -8.34 -16.97
N GLU A 50 -5.99 -7.94 -18.23
CA GLU A 50 -4.81 -8.27 -19.04
C GLU A 50 -3.52 -7.75 -18.38
N GLU A 51 -2.43 -8.53 -18.45
CA GLU A 51 -1.18 -8.18 -17.76
C GLU A 51 -0.63 -6.81 -18.17
N SER A 52 -0.80 -6.47 -19.45
CA SER A 52 -0.38 -5.19 -20.02
C SER A 52 -1.16 -3.98 -19.48
N GLN A 53 -2.32 -4.20 -18.85
CA GLN A 53 -3.16 -3.12 -18.35
C GLN A 53 -2.85 -2.72 -16.91
N TYR A 54 -2.33 -3.63 -16.07
CA TYR A 54 -2.04 -3.28 -14.68
C TYR A 54 -1.08 -2.09 -14.54
N PRO A 55 0.02 -1.98 -15.33
CA PRO A 55 0.89 -0.81 -15.27
C PRO A 55 0.19 0.52 -15.61
N LEU A 56 -0.90 0.49 -16.38
CA LEU A 56 -1.66 1.67 -16.80
C LEU A 56 -2.68 2.13 -15.74
N THR A 57 -2.80 1.41 -14.64
CA THR A 57 -3.72 1.76 -13.55
C THR A 57 -3.13 2.80 -12.62
N VAL A 58 -3.98 3.38 -11.76
CA VAL A 58 -3.57 4.29 -10.69
C VAL A 58 -2.52 3.65 -9.78
N GLN A 59 -2.66 2.36 -9.46
CA GLN A 59 -1.69 1.66 -8.62
C GLN A 59 -0.36 1.42 -9.33
N GLY A 60 -0.39 1.14 -10.64
CA GLY A 60 0.83 1.07 -11.45
C GLY A 60 1.55 2.42 -11.52
N ALA A 61 0.79 3.52 -11.66
CA ALA A 61 1.33 4.88 -11.62
C ALA A 61 1.90 5.23 -10.23
N ALA A 62 1.27 4.79 -9.15
CA ALA A 62 1.77 4.98 -7.79
C ALA A 62 3.13 4.30 -7.58
N VAL A 63 3.32 3.08 -8.10
CA VAL A 63 4.62 2.38 -8.07
C VAL A 63 5.68 3.19 -8.83
N ARG A 64 5.38 3.68 -10.04
CA ARG A 64 6.33 4.52 -10.80
C ARG A 64 6.66 5.83 -10.08
N ALA A 65 5.67 6.46 -9.45
CA ALA A 65 5.87 7.70 -8.70
C ALA A 65 6.71 7.48 -7.43
N ALA A 66 6.55 6.35 -6.74
CA ALA A 66 7.24 6.07 -5.48
C ALA A 66 8.61 5.39 -5.65
N CYS A 67 8.77 4.53 -6.67
CA CYS A 67 9.95 3.72 -6.91
C CYS A 67 10.79 4.18 -8.12
N GLY A 68 10.28 5.12 -8.93
CA GLY A 68 10.90 5.59 -10.17
C GLY A 68 10.25 5.01 -11.43
N ALA A 69 10.36 5.76 -12.54
CA ALA A 69 9.72 5.42 -13.81
C ALA A 69 10.14 4.06 -14.39
N GLU A 70 11.37 3.63 -14.10
CA GLU A 70 11.94 2.35 -14.57
C GLU A 70 11.42 1.14 -13.76
N ALA A 71 10.79 1.35 -12.60
CA ALA A 71 10.36 0.25 -11.72
C ALA A 71 9.21 -0.56 -12.31
N LEU A 72 8.37 0.07 -13.13
CA LEU A 72 7.24 -0.59 -13.78
C LEU A 72 7.07 -0.03 -15.20
N PRO A 73 7.39 -0.81 -16.25
CA PRO A 73 7.38 -0.31 -17.62
C PRO A 73 5.97 0.11 -18.03
N ALA A 74 5.84 1.34 -18.50
CA ALA A 74 4.62 1.89 -19.05
C ALA A 74 4.95 2.78 -20.25
N PRO A 75 4.03 2.91 -21.23
CA PRO A 75 4.21 3.84 -22.31
C PRO A 75 4.27 5.28 -21.78
N PRO A 76 4.98 6.20 -22.46
CA PRO A 76 5.25 7.55 -21.96
C PRO A 76 3.98 8.40 -21.74
N TRP A 77 2.86 8.03 -22.36
CA TRP A 77 1.57 8.69 -22.19
C TRP A 77 0.74 8.15 -21.01
N ALA A 78 1.18 7.08 -20.34
CA ALA A 78 0.39 6.41 -19.29
C ALA A 78 0.12 7.30 -18.07
N ASP A 79 1.09 8.13 -17.70
CA ASP A 79 0.99 9.03 -16.54
C ASP A 79 0.46 10.43 -16.91
N THR A 80 0.11 10.64 -18.19
CA THR A 80 -0.46 11.92 -18.65
C THR A 80 -1.98 11.89 -18.45
N PRO A 81 -2.55 12.81 -17.66
CA PRO A 81 -4.00 12.86 -17.48
C PRO A 81 -4.72 13.17 -18.80
N PRO A 82 -5.91 12.60 -19.05
CA PRO A 82 -6.67 12.89 -20.26
C PRO A 82 -7.09 14.37 -20.27
N PRO A 83 -7.21 14.98 -21.47
CA PRO A 83 -7.61 16.37 -21.58
C PRO A 83 -9.02 16.59 -20.99
N PRO A 84 -9.29 17.75 -20.36
CA PRO A 84 -10.60 18.06 -19.81
C PRO A 84 -11.70 17.91 -20.88
N ARG A 85 -12.74 17.13 -20.58
CA ARG A 85 -13.92 17.06 -21.46
C ARG A 85 -14.66 18.39 -21.43
N VAL A 86 -14.53 19.17 -22.50
CA VAL A 86 -15.38 20.34 -22.74
C VAL A 86 -16.80 19.84 -23.01
N ARG A 87 -17.72 20.05 -22.07
CA ARG A 87 -19.14 19.78 -22.30
C ARG A 87 -19.64 20.76 -23.36
N LYS A 88 -20.08 20.25 -24.51
CA LYS A 88 -20.78 21.07 -25.49
C LYS A 88 -22.04 21.67 -24.84
N PRO A 89 -22.36 22.95 -25.08
CA PRO A 89 -23.62 23.53 -24.64
C PRO A 89 -24.79 22.65 -25.09
N LYS A 90 -25.76 22.44 -24.19
CA LYS A 90 -26.99 21.70 -24.53
C LYS A 90 -27.71 22.47 -25.65
N PRO A 91 -28.13 21.80 -26.74
CA PRO A 91 -28.95 22.45 -27.77
C PRO A 91 -30.24 23.03 -27.15
N PRO A 92 -30.78 24.14 -27.69
CA PRO A 92 -32.08 24.65 -27.27
C PRO A 92 -33.15 23.56 -27.34
N ALA A 93 -34.08 23.56 -26.39
CA ALA A 93 -35.20 22.63 -26.42
C ALA A 93 -36.04 22.86 -27.71
N PRO A 94 -36.57 21.78 -28.34
CA PRO A 94 -37.51 21.94 -29.43
C PRO A 94 -38.75 22.70 -28.96
N PRO A 95 -39.41 23.47 -29.85
CA PRO A 95 -40.62 24.19 -29.49
C PRO A 95 -41.73 23.22 -29.05
N PRO A 96 -42.62 23.65 -28.13
CA PRO A 96 -43.75 22.83 -27.71
C PRO A 96 -44.65 22.49 -28.90
N ASN A 97 -45.11 21.23 -28.96
CA ASN A 97 -46.06 20.81 -29.98
C ASN A 97 -47.36 21.63 -29.88
N PRO A 98 -47.98 22.01 -31.01
CA PRO A 98 -49.25 22.72 -31.01
C PRO A 98 -50.37 21.86 -30.36
N PRO A 99 -51.37 22.49 -29.72
CA PRO A 99 -52.48 21.78 -29.10
C PRO A 99 -53.22 20.91 -30.12
N ARG A 100 -53.41 19.63 -29.82
CA ARG A 100 -54.35 18.79 -30.56
C ARG A 100 -55.77 19.20 -30.14
N ASN A 101 -56.54 19.76 -31.07
CA ASN A 101 -57.97 19.98 -30.86
C ASN A 101 -58.70 18.61 -30.88
N PRO A 102 -59.76 18.44 -30.08
CA PRO A 102 -60.52 17.18 -29.99
C PRO A 102 -61.31 16.86 -31.26
#